data_AF-A0A9P4Z2S4-F1
#
_entry.id   AF-A0A9P4Z2S4-F1
#
_cell.length_a   1.000
_cell.length_b   1.000
_cell.length_c   1.000
_cell.angle_alpha   90.00
_cell.angle_beta   90.00
_cell.angle_gamma   90.00
#
_symmetry.space_group_name_H-M   'P 1'
#
loop_
_entity.id
_entity.type
_entity.pdbx_description
1 polymer ?
#
loop_
_entity_poly.entity_id
_entity_poly.type
_entity_poly.pdbx_seq_one_letter_code
_entity_poly.pdbx_strand_id
1 'polypeptide(L)'
;MVENEVRPYYSTRATFTSTVSDTLSTFLTFTERERMTCWQIMASESFGLRDVVKYGVIHQGQFMSPEAYQLATVLPLRQWLGILHREVGEVVDISRVLTSGVRLLAGMSMPAGDVTRKGEIQHQHQHQHQHRHRHQQRRQRTHLSAMSFTSAVGANAMFLGMPAHNLLDMSLLSPFGRSSSSSSSGGSSGRDVEYRPLDSSWADLRPTAIQQTVTHHPLFDLLPWPEFRNAVITALYSNPPHVDADDLILDLWHDGIRCWRFADPDPATTDPSASASSVQNGLPWHSQSWEAAPWFLAKWAMLIGGPGSEMSRTSAWWRCMTQGM
;
A
#
# COMPACT_ATOMS: atom_id res chain seq x y z
N MET A 1 -37.91 -17.40 7.13
CA MET A 1 -37.32 -16.29 7.91
C MET A 1 -36.41 -16.93 8.94
N VAL A 2 -35.11 -16.95 8.66
CA VAL A 2 -34.09 -17.46 9.59
C VAL A 2 -33.13 -16.29 9.76
N GLU A 3 -33.21 -15.65 10.91
CA GLU A 3 -32.27 -14.63 11.36
C GLU A 3 -30.92 -15.33 11.60
N ASN A 4 -29.95 -15.07 10.73
CA ASN A 4 -28.55 -15.38 11.00
C ASN A 4 -28.00 -14.29 11.93
N GLU A 5 -28.03 -14.55 13.23
CA GLU A 5 -27.28 -13.80 14.23
C GLU A 5 -25.79 -13.79 13.87
N VAL A 6 -25.32 -12.65 13.40
CA VAL A 6 -23.90 -12.33 13.33
C VAL A 6 -23.40 -12.19 14.77
N ARG A 7 -22.76 -13.23 15.29
CA ARG A 7 -22.12 -13.18 16.61
C ARG A 7 -21.05 -12.07 16.62
N PRO A 8 -20.98 -11.23 17.67
CA PRO A 8 -19.94 -10.23 17.80
C PRO A 8 -18.58 -10.94 17.94
N TYR A 9 -17.60 -10.49 17.17
CA TYR A 9 -16.21 -10.95 17.25
C TYR A 9 -15.68 -10.70 18.66
N TYR A 10 -15.53 -11.76 19.45
CA TYR A 10 -14.92 -11.69 20.76
C TYR A 10 -13.43 -11.36 20.61
N SER A 11 -13.05 -10.25 21.24
CA SER A 11 -11.68 -9.89 21.55
C SER A 11 -11.05 -10.97 22.43
N THR A 12 -10.37 -11.93 21.83
CA THR A 12 -9.43 -12.79 22.55
C THR A 12 -8.14 -12.01 22.77
N ARG A 13 -7.97 -11.51 24.00
CA ARG A 13 -6.69 -11.08 24.58
C ARG A 13 -5.73 -12.27 24.59
N ALA A 14 -5.06 -12.52 23.46
CA ALA A 14 -3.78 -13.22 23.46
C ALA A 14 -2.71 -12.15 23.72
N THR A 15 -2.02 -12.25 24.85
CA THR A 15 -0.88 -11.40 25.20
C THR A 15 0.30 -11.73 24.30
N PHE A 16 0.28 -11.15 23.11
CA PHE A 16 1.43 -11.06 22.22
C PHE A 16 2.34 -9.95 22.79
N THR A 17 3.53 -10.33 23.27
CA THR A 17 4.47 -9.44 23.98
C THR A 17 5.27 -8.52 23.08
N SER A 18 5.29 -8.78 21.76
CA SER A 18 5.71 -7.79 20.77
C SER A 18 4.49 -6.94 20.44
N THR A 19 4.50 -5.67 20.80
CA THR A 19 3.43 -4.77 20.34
C THR A 19 3.57 -4.56 18.83
N VAL A 20 2.47 -4.26 18.16
CA VAL A 20 2.48 -3.77 16.76
C VAL A 20 3.45 -2.57 16.61
N SER A 21 3.63 -1.79 17.69
CA SER A 21 4.66 -0.75 17.79
C SER A 21 6.10 -1.27 17.67
N ASP A 22 6.42 -2.43 18.26
CA ASP A 22 7.75 -3.06 18.15
C ASP A 22 8.06 -3.45 16.70
N THR A 23 7.03 -3.81 15.92
CA THR A 23 7.16 -4.14 14.50
C THR A 23 7.56 -2.90 13.68
N LEU A 24 6.92 -1.74 13.90
CA LEU A 24 7.27 -0.50 13.20
C LEU A 24 8.63 0.05 13.66
N SER A 25 8.93 -0.02 14.96
CA SER A 25 10.23 0.40 15.48
C SER A 25 11.39 -0.40 14.87
N THR A 26 11.16 -1.68 14.54
CA THR A 26 12.15 -2.53 13.86
C THR A 26 12.54 -1.94 12.49
N PHE A 27 11.58 -1.39 11.73
CA PHE A 27 11.88 -0.77 10.43
C PHE A 27 12.79 0.44 10.52
N LEU A 28 12.74 1.18 11.64
CA LEU A 28 13.62 2.32 11.90
C LEU A 28 15.07 1.91 12.19
N THR A 29 15.31 0.64 12.56
CA THR A 29 16.67 0.15 12.85
C THR A 29 17.49 -0.14 11.58
N PHE A 30 16.84 -0.27 10.43
CA PHE A 30 17.52 -0.52 9.16
C PHE A 30 18.14 0.75 8.61
N THR A 31 19.24 0.62 7.89
CA THR A 31 19.85 1.72 7.13
C THR A 31 18.90 2.21 6.03
N GLU A 32 19.05 3.47 5.60
CA GLU A 32 18.28 4.01 4.46
C GLU A 32 18.42 3.14 3.21
N ARG A 33 19.65 2.65 2.95
CA ARG A 33 19.93 1.72 1.84
C ARG A 33 19.11 0.44 1.95
N GLU A 34 19.07 -0.21 3.11
CA GLU A 34 18.28 -1.42 3.32
C GLU A 34 16.79 -1.17 3.10
N ARG A 35 16.25 -0.07 3.65
CA ARG A 35 14.84 0.32 3.44
C ARG A 35 14.53 0.56 1.96
N MET A 36 15.41 1.29 1.27
CA MET A 36 15.29 1.57 -0.16
C MET A 36 15.29 0.30 -1.01
N THR A 37 16.25 -0.61 -0.81
CA THR A 37 16.35 -1.86 -1.57
C THR A 37 15.16 -2.76 -1.29
N CYS A 38 14.77 -2.91 -0.02
CA CYS A 38 13.60 -3.70 0.36
C CYS A 38 12.32 -3.14 -0.29
N TRP A 39 12.12 -1.82 -0.24
CA TRP A 39 11.00 -1.16 -0.91
C TRP A 39 10.96 -1.45 -2.41
N GLN A 40 12.09 -1.29 -3.10
CA GLN A 40 12.15 -1.45 -4.55
C GLN A 40 11.82 -2.88 -4.97
N ILE A 41 12.29 -3.87 -4.22
CA ILE A 41 11.95 -5.28 -4.44
C ILE A 41 10.47 -5.53 -4.17
N MET A 42 9.94 -4.97 -3.07
CA MET A 42 8.52 -5.11 -2.77
C MET A 42 7.63 -4.51 -3.86
N ALA A 43 8.03 -3.37 -4.42
CA ALA A 43 7.34 -2.74 -5.52
C ALA A 43 7.50 -3.53 -6.84
N SER A 44 8.68 -4.10 -7.13
CA SER A 44 8.93 -4.82 -8.39
C SER A 44 8.27 -6.19 -8.44
N GLU A 45 8.28 -6.91 -7.31
CA GLU A 45 7.76 -8.28 -7.22
C GLU A 45 6.31 -8.33 -6.71
N SER A 46 5.67 -7.16 -6.53
CA SER A 46 4.33 -7.04 -5.95
C SER A 46 4.21 -7.70 -4.56
N PHE A 47 5.25 -7.57 -3.74
CA PHE A 47 5.24 -8.07 -2.36
C PHE A 47 4.58 -7.08 -1.40
N GLY A 48 3.92 -7.64 -0.39
CA GLY A 48 3.45 -6.95 0.80
C GLY A 48 4.19 -7.39 2.06
N LEU A 49 3.75 -6.92 3.22
CA LEU A 49 4.37 -7.27 4.50
C LEU A 49 4.35 -8.79 4.78
N ARG A 50 3.33 -9.51 4.31
CA ARG A 50 3.25 -10.98 4.43
C ARG A 50 4.42 -11.71 3.78
N ASP A 51 4.95 -11.17 2.67
CA ASP A 51 6.05 -11.77 1.94
C ASP A 51 7.36 -11.54 2.66
N VAL A 52 7.56 -10.34 3.21
CA VAL A 52 8.70 -10.03 4.09
C VAL A 52 8.72 -11.00 5.27
N VAL A 53 7.58 -11.24 5.91
CA VAL A 53 7.44 -12.20 7.01
C VAL A 53 7.72 -13.63 6.54
N LYS A 54 7.14 -14.07 5.40
CA LYS A 54 7.40 -15.41 4.82
C LYS A 54 8.88 -15.66 4.58
N TYR A 55 9.55 -14.72 3.91
CA TYR A 55 10.98 -14.83 3.63
C TYR A 55 11.82 -14.77 4.91
N GLY A 56 11.38 -14.00 5.90
CA GLY A 56 12.00 -13.97 7.23
C GLY A 56 11.94 -15.32 7.94
N VAL A 57 10.78 -15.98 7.95
CA VAL A 57 10.60 -17.32 8.54
C VAL A 57 11.51 -18.32 7.83
N ILE A 58 11.48 -18.36 6.50
CA ILE A 58 12.33 -19.26 5.69
C ILE A 58 13.81 -19.01 5.97
N HIS A 59 14.23 -17.74 6.04
CA HIS A 59 15.63 -17.38 6.27
C HIS A 59 16.14 -17.82 7.65
N GLN A 60 15.25 -17.89 8.65
CA GLN A 60 15.55 -18.44 9.97
C GLN A 60 15.57 -19.97 10.02
N GLY A 61 15.42 -20.65 8.88
CA GLY A 61 15.36 -22.11 8.80
C GLY A 61 14.05 -22.69 9.31
N GLN A 62 13.01 -21.86 9.40
CA GLN A 62 11.68 -22.25 9.85
C GLN A 62 10.73 -22.45 8.67
N PHE A 63 9.63 -23.16 8.90
CA PHE A 63 8.62 -23.43 7.90
C PHE A 63 7.35 -22.62 8.17
N MET A 64 6.73 -22.11 7.10
CA MET A 64 5.39 -21.53 7.11
C MET A 64 4.53 -22.36 6.16
N SER A 65 3.45 -22.94 6.68
CA SER A 65 2.51 -23.69 5.86
C SER A 65 1.86 -22.81 4.78
N PRO A 66 1.54 -23.38 3.60
CA PRO A 66 0.75 -22.69 2.59
C PRO A 66 -0.57 -22.15 3.15
N GLU A 67 -1.20 -22.89 4.07
CA GLU A 67 -2.45 -22.52 4.73
C GLU A 67 -2.27 -21.26 5.59
N ALA A 68 -1.23 -21.19 6.43
CA ALA A 68 -0.93 -19.98 7.19
C ALA A 68 -0.58 -18.81 6.29
N TYR A 69 0.18 -19.02 5.21
CA TYR A 69 0.47 -17.96 4.27
C TYR A 69 -0.82 -17.44 3.58
N GLN A 70 -1.75 -18.32 3.21
CA GLN A 70 -3.03 -17.89 2.62
C GLN A 70 -3.92 -17.15 3.61
N LEU A 71 -3.90 -17.51 4.90
CA LEU A 71 -4.67 -16.82 5.95
C LEU A 71 -4.30 -15.33 6.07
N ALA A 72 -3.07 -14.94 5.68
CA ALA A 72 -2.65 -13.54 5.61
C ALA A 72 -3.56 -12.69 4.71
N THR A 73 -4.18 -13.28 3.69
CA THR A 73 -5.03 -12.55 2.73
C THR A 73 -6.42 -12.25 3.26
N VAL A 74 -6.86 -12.96 4.32
CA VAL A 74 -8.23 -12.91 4.84
C VAL A 74 -8.31 -12.47 6.31
N LEU A 75 -7.18 -12.19 6.95
CA LEU A 75 -7.11 -11.79 8.35
C LEU A 75 -6.35 -10.47 8.53
N PRO A 76 -6.69 -9.68 9.56
CA PRO A 76 -5.84 -8.57 10.02
C PRO A 76 -4.44 -9.05 10.42
N LEU A 77 -3.43 -8.19 10.27
CA LEU A 77 -2.04 -8.58 10.49
C LEU A 77 -1.83 -9.20 11.87
N ARG A 78 -2.31 -8.52 12.93
CA ARG A 78 -2.14 -8.99 14.32
C ARG A 78 -2.73 -10.39 14.54
N GLN A 79 -3.88 -10.69 13.93
CA GLN A 79 -4.51 -12.00 14.07
C GLN A 79 -3.72 -13.07 13.31
N TRP A 80 -3.26 -12.75 12.11
CA TRP A 80 -2.41 -13.62 11.31
C TRP A 80 -1.08 -13.93 11.99
N LEU A 81 -0.39 -12.91 12.52
CA LEU A 81 0.84 -13.07 13.30
C LEU A 81 0.63 -13.96 14.52
N GLY A 82 -0.53 -13.87 15.19
CA GLY A 82 -0.88 -14.75 16.29
C GLY A 82 -1.07 -16.23 15.88
N ILE A 83 -1.50 -16.49 14.64
CA ILE A 83 -1.55 -17.86 14.08
C ILE A 83 -0.13 -18.34 13.78
N LEU A 84 0.65 -17.50 13.09
CA LEU A 84 2.02 -17.82 12.72
C LEU A 84 2.90 -18.12 13.95
N HIS A 85 2.76 -17.33 15.01
CA HIS A 85 3.49 -17.55 16.26
C HIS A 85 3.18 -18.91 16.90
N ARG A 86 1.95 -19.41 16.79
CA ARG A 86 1.58 -20.75 17.28
C ARG A 86 2.13 -21.86 16.39
N GLU A 87 2.24 -21.63 15.09
CA GLU A 87 2.73 -22.63 14.13
C GLU A 87 4.25 -22.78 14.15
N VAL A 88 4.97 -21.66 14.12
CA VAL A 88 6.44 -21.65 14.11
C VAL A 88 7.01 -21.84 15.53
N GLY A 89 6.20 -21.58 16.56
CA GLY A 89 6.52 -21.80 17.98
C GLY A 89 6.81 -20.51 18.74
N GLU A 90 6.60 -20.54 20.07
CA GLU A 90 6.70 -19.37 20.96
C GLU A 90 8.08 -18.69 20.99
N VAL A 91 9.11 -19.37 20.50
CA VAL A 91 10.50 -18.86 20.43
C VAL A 91 10.67 -17.85 19.28
N VAL A 92 9.70 -17.76 18.36
CA VAL A 92 9.80 -16.92 17.16
C VAL A 92 9.34 -15.51 17.47
N ASP A 93 10.32 -14.64 17.64
CA ASP A 93 10.16 -13.19 17.74
C ASP A 93 9.85 -12.61 16.36
N ILE A 94 8.65 -12.04 16.19
CA ILE A 94 8.21 -11.45 14.92
C ILE A 94 9.11 -10.29 14.50
N SER A 95 9.64 -9.50 15.42
CA SER A 95 10.61 -8.44 15.09
C SER A 95 11.88 -9.03 14.49
N ARG A 96 12.34 -10.18 14.99
CA ARG A 96 13.48 -10.90 14.36
C ARG A 96 13.11 -11.47 13.01
N VAL A 97 11.91 -12.03 12.84
CA VAL A 97 11.42 -12.53 11.54
C VAL A 97 11.41 -11.42 10.50
N LEU A 98 10.84 -10.26 10.85
CA LEU A 98 10.84 -9.08 9.99
C LEU A 98 12.25 -8.60 9.67
N THR A 99 13.13 -8.54 10.68
CA THR A 99 14.55 -8.22 10.49
C THR A 99 15.23 -9.15 9.51
N SER A 100 15.03 -10.46 9.66
CA SER A 100 15.57 -11.46 8.75
C SER A 100 15.01 -11.30 7.34
N GLY A 101 13.71 -11.03 7.20
CA GLY A 101 13.06 -10.80 5.91
C GLY A 101 13.59 -9.57 5.19
N VAL A 102 13.61 -8.41 5.87
CA VAL A 102 14.12 -7.16 5.29
C VAL A 102 15.58 -7.30 4.89
N ARG A 103 16.43 -7.88 5.75
CA ARG A 103 17.86 -8.07 5.43
C ARG A 103 18.08 -9.06 4.30
N LEU A 104 17.30 -10.13 4.22
CA LEU A 104 17.36 -11.05 3.09
C LEU A 104 17.04 -10.30 1.79
N LEU A 105 15.92 -9.57 1.76
CA LEU A 105 15.50 -8.82 0.59
C LEU A 105 16.53 -7.74 0.22
N ALA A 106 16.98 -6.96 1.19
CA ALA A 106 17.98 -5.91 0.99
C ALA A 106 19.35 -6.46 0.55
N GLY A 107 19.66 -7.72 0.85
CA GLY A 107 20.87 -8.42 0.41
C GLY A 107 20.78 -8.99 -1.00
N MET A 108 19.59 -9.01 -1.62
CA MET A 108 19.44 -9.50 -2.99
C MET A 108 19.99 -8.49 -3.98
N SER A 109 20.65 -8.99 -5.03
CA SER A 109 21.03 -8.15 -6.17
C SER A 109 19.76 -7.56 -6.78
N MET A 110 19.73 -6.24 -6.91
CA MET A 110 18.67 -5.57 -7.65
C MET A 110 18.55 -6.20 -9.04
N PRO A 111 17.33 -6.50 -9.53
CA PRO A 111 17.14 -6.82 -10.93
C PRO A 111 17.82 -5.72 -11.75
N ALA A 112 18.79 -6.08 -12.60
CA ALA A 112 19.47 -5.14 -13.47
C ALA A 112 18.43 -4.53 -14.42
N GLY A 113 17.85 -3.40 -14.02
CA GLY A 113 16.62 -2.89 -14.59
C GLY A 113 16.00 -1.81 -13.71
N ASP A 114 16.80 -0.82 -13.34
CA ASP A 114 16.44 0.60 -13.34
C ASP A 114 14.94 0.87 -13.10
N VAL A 115 14.52 0.81 -11.83
CA VAL A 115 13.15 1.13 -11.38
C VAL A 115 12.80 2.58 -11.69
N THR A 116 13.81 3.47 -11.68
CA THR A 116 13.77 4.83 -12.21
C THR A 116 13.43 4.84 -13.70
N ARG A 117 14.08 4.00 -14.51
CA ARG A 117 13.70 3.82 -15.90
C ARG A 117 12.41 3.07 -16.15
N LYS A 118 11.83 2.24 -15.28
CA LYS A 118 10.47 1.73 -15.59
C LYS A 118 9.43 2.85 -15.53
N GLY A 119 9.65 3.87 -14.68
CA GLY A 119 8.91 5.13 -14.73
C GLY A 119 9.31 6.03 -15.91
N GLU A 120 10.60 6.12 -16.25
CA GLU A 120 11.11 7.06 -17.26
C GLU A 120 11.13 6.50 -18.72
N ILE A 121 11.34 5.20 -18.94
CA ILE A 121 11.22 4.49 -20.22
C ILE A 121 9.77 4.59 -20.75
N GLN A 122 8.78 4.63 -19.86
CA GLN A 122 7.37 4.76 -20.22
C GLN A 122 7.09 6.10 -20.96
N HIS A 123 7.90 7.15 -20.71
CA HIS A 123 7.80 8.42 -21.42
C HIS A 123 8.65 8.49 -22.71
N GLN A 124 9.72 7.69 -22.83
CA GLN A 124 10.69 7.81 -23.93
C GLN A 124 10.48 6.81 -25.09
N HIS A 125 9.69 5.75 -24.91
CA HIS A 125 9.41 4.74 -25.94
C HIS A 125 8.43 5.18 -27.05
N GLN A 126 7.94 6.42 -27.02
CA GLN A 126 7.02 6.95 -28.03
C GLN A 126 7.66 7.23 -29.40
N HIS A 127 8.99 7.10 -29.56
CA HIS A 127 9.68 7.53 -30.79
C HIS A 127 10.51 6.50 -31.56
N GLN A 128 10.69 5.23 -31.15
CA GLN A 128 11.76 4.41 -31.78
C GLN A 128 11.49 2.96 -32.21
N HIS A 129 10.27 2.42 -32.18
CA HIS A 129 10.07 1.00 -32.54
C HIS A 129 9.08 0.76 -33.68
N GLN A 130 9.44 1.23 -34.88
CA GLN A 130 8.77 0.91 -36.15
C GLN A 130 9.24 -0.41 -36.82
N HIS A 131 10.16 -1.19 -36.24
CA HIS A 131 10.87 -2.23 -37.04
C HIS A 131 10.85 -3.68 -36.54
N ARG A 132 10.00 -4.07 -35.58
CA ARG A 132 9.92 -5.49 -35.19
C ARG A 132 8.49 -6.02 -35.06
N HIS A 133 7.78 -6.03 -36.18
CA HIS A 133 6.60 -6.88 -36.35
C HIS A 133 6.90 -8.04 -37.29
N ARG A 134 6.90 -9.26 -36.74
CA ARG A 134 6.32 -10.44 -37.41
C ARG A 134 6.25 -11.59 -36.42
N HIS A 135 5.04 -12.13 -36.27
CA HIS A 135 4.65 -13.31 -35.50
C HIS A 135 4.29 -13.10 -34.01
N GLN A 136 3.02 -12.76 -33.76
CA GLN A 136 2.11 -13.61 -32.96
C GLN A 136 0.72 -12.98 -32.87
N GLN A 137 -0.21 -13.43 -33.72
CA GLN A 137 -1.63 -13.26 -33.47
C GLN A 137 -2.06 -14.29 -32.41
N ARG A 138 -2.25 -13.86 -31.16
CA ARG A 138 -2.92 -14.64 -30.12
C ARG A 138 -3.92 -13.75 -29.38
N ARG A 139 -5.17 -14.20 -29.39
CA ARG A 139 -6.35 -13.78 -28.59
C ARG A 139 -6.02 -12.83 -27.43
N GLN A 140 -6.46 -11.58 -27.55
CA GLN A 140 -6.31 -10.57 -26.51
C GLN A 140 -7.35 -10.80 -25.41
N ARG A 141 -6.90 -11.34 -24.28
CA ARG A 141 -7.59 -11.19 -23.01
C ARG A 141 -6.95 -9.99 -22.33
N THR A 142 -7.74 -8.97 -22.02
CA THR A 142 -7.33 -7.91 -21.08
C THR A 142 -7.00 -8.58 -19.75
N HIS A 143 -5.72 -8.65 -19.40
CA HIS A 143 -5.29 -9.32 -18.17
C HIS A 143 -5.41 -8.33 -17.01
N LEU A 144 -6.39 -8.54 -16.13
CA LEU A 144 -6.49 -7.79 -14.88
C LEU A 144 -5.36 -8.24 -13.94
N SER A 145 -4.64 -7.30 -13.35
CA SER A 145 -3.58 -7.58 -12.37
C SER A 145 -3.75 -6.67 -11.16
N ALA A 146 -3.55 -7.23 -9.96
CA ALA A 146 -3.41 -6.42 -8.76
C ALA A 146 -1.99 -5.82 -8.70
N MET A 147 -1.89 -4.59 -8.23
CA MET A 147 -0.68 -3.89 -7.84
C MET A 147 -0.56 -3.97 -6.31
N SER A 148 0.64 -4.27 -5.79
CA SER A 148 0.86 -4.27 -4.34
C SER A 148 0.62 -2.89 -3.75
N PHE A 149 0.24 -2.85 -2.46
CA PHE A 149 0.08 -1.58 -1.73
C PHE A 149 1.32 -0.70 -1.90
N THR A 150 2.51 -1.28 -1.70
CA THR A 150 3.83 -0.65 -1.86
C THR A 150 4.01 0.05 -3.21
N SER A 151 3.67 -0.64 -4.31
CA SER A 151 3.84 -0.10 -5.65
C SER A 151 2.86 1.05 -5.90
N ALA A 152 1.62 0.89 -5.47
CA ALA A 152 0.57 1.89 -5.66
C ALA A 152 0.83 3.18 -4.87
N VAL A 153 1.18 3.07 -3.58
CA VAL A 153 1.54 4.25 -2.79
C VAL A 153 2.87 4.85 -3.22
N GLY A 154 3.80 4.04 -3.73
CA GLY A 154 5.04 4.53 -4.33
C GLY A 154 4.81 5.42 -5.54
N ALA A 155 3.88 5.03 -6.42
CA ALA A 155 3.46 5.86 -7.54
C ALA A 155 2.82 7.18 -7.06
N ASN A 156 1.88 7.13 -6.11
CA ASN A 156 1.26 8.33 -5.56
C ASN A 156 2.28 9.26 -4.88
N ALA A 157 3.24 8.69 -4.14
CA ALA A 157 4.31 9.43 -3.47
C ALA A 157 5.23 10.12 -4.48
N MET A 158 5.61 9.46 -5.58
CA MET A 158 6.38 10.10 -6.65
C MET A 158 5.65 11.32 -7.23
N PHE A 159 4.34 11.25 -7.42
CA PHE A 159 3.55 12.39 -7.91
C PHE A 159 3.47 13.54 -6.91
N LEU A 160 3.43 13.23 -5.61
CA LEU A 160 3.43 14.24 -4.55
C LEU A 160 4.85 14.69 -4.13
N GLY A 161 5.90 14.17 -4.76
CA GLY A 161 7.29 14.50 -4.42
C GLY A 161 7.75 13.98 -3.06
N MET A 162 7.14 12.91 -2.55
CA MET A 162 7.44 12.32 -1.23
C MET A 162 8.35 11.09 -1.35
N PRO A 163 9.34 10.91 -0.45
CA PRO A 163 10.19 9.72 -0.41
C PRO A 163 9.44 8.52 0.17
N ALA A 164 8.93 7.64 -0.70
CA ALA A 164 8.05 6.54 -0.29
C ALA A 164 8.71 5.51 0.66
N HIS A 165 10.01 5.27 0.51
CA HIS A 165 10.76 4.28 1.31
C HIS A 165 10.86 4.57 2.81
N ASN A 166 10.50 5.78 3.25
CA ASN A 166 10.47 6.15 4.66
C ASN A 166 9.05 6.14 5.25
N LEU A 167 8.00 5.75 4.51
CA LEU A 167 6.60 5.79 4.97
C LEU A 167 6.25 4.80 6.11
N LEU A 168 7.20 4.01 6.58
CA LEU A 168 7.08 3.21 7.80
C LEU A 168 7.64 3.93 9.03
N ASP A 169 8.27 5.10 8.85
CA ASP A 169 8.73 5.95 9.92
C ASP A 169 7.59 6.82 10.46
N MET A 170 7.05 6.38 11.60
CA MET A 170 5.95 7.03 12.31
C MET A 170 6.24 8.45 12.78
N SER A 171 7.50 8.90 12.77
CA SER A 171 7.87 10.28 13.09
C SER A 171 7.72 11.25 11.93
N LEU A 172 7.50 10.75 10.70
CA LEU A 172 7.30 11.60 9.54
C LEU A 172 6.02 12.42 9.65
N LEU A 173 6.12 13.67 9.21
CA LEU A 173 5.01 14.60 9.16
C LEU A 173 4.65 14.92 7.71
N SER A 174 3.35 14.95 7.42
CA SER A 174 2.82 15.40 6.15
C SER A 174 3.27 16.83 5.84
N PRO A 175 3.68 17.12 4.59
CA PRO A 175 4.03 18.48 4.17
C PRO A 175 2.80 19.40 4.05
N PHE A 176 1.58 18.87 4.10
CA PHE A 176 0.36 19.66 3.96
C PHE A 176 -0.07 20.36 5.25
N GLY A 177 0.37 19.86 6.41
CA GLY A 177 0.07 20.48 7.70
C GLY A 177 0.72 21.86 7.84
N ARG A 178 -0.01 22.80 8.45
CA ARG A 178 0.42 24.20 8.72
C ARG A 178 1.71 24.40 9.54
N SER A 179 2.40 23.33 9.94
CA SER A 179 3.68 23.43 10.66
C SER A 179 4.90 23.55 9.74
N SER A 180 4.74 23.53 8.41
CA SER A 180 5.85 23.75 7.46
C SER A 180 6.32 25.21 7.39
N SER A 181 5.66 26.14 8.10
CA SER A 181 5.98 27.57 8.08
C SER A 181 6.27 28.14 9.48
N SER A 182 7.40 27.77 10.10
CA SER A 182 8.09 28.64 11.09
C SER A 182 9.46 28.10 11.52
N SER A 183 10.54 28.58 10.92
CA SER A 183 11.62 29.33 11.62
C SER A 183 12.83 29.52 10.71
N SER A 184 13.01 30.77 10.28
CA SER A 184 14.25 31.31 9.75
C SER A 184 15.31 31.32 10.86
N SER A 185 16.31 30.43 10.79
CA SER A 185 17.70 30.73 11.15
C SER A 185 18.64 29.58 10.76
N GLY A 186 19.41 29.80 9.70
CA GLY A 186 20.72 29.19 9.48
C GLY A 186 20.77 27.72 9.04
N GLY A 187 20.96 27.51 7.73
CA GLY A 187 21.68 26.34 7.21
C GLY A 187 20.84 25.15 6.73
N SER A 188 20.87 24.94 5.40
CA SER A 188 20.68 23.65 4.70
C SER A 188 19.24 23.19 4.37
N SER A 189 18.81 23.58 3.16
CA SER A 189 18.10 22.74 2.17
C SER A 189 16.78 22.04 2.55
N GLY A 190 15.82 22.76 3.15
CA GLY A 190 14.40 22.39 3.01
C GLY A 190 13.89 22.89 1.66
N ARG A 191 13.68 22.00 0.68
CA ARG A 191 12.97 22.36 -0.55
C ARG A 191 11.52 22.66 -0.17
N ASP A 192 11.11 23.93 -0.30
CA ASP A 192 9.69 24.27 -0.39
C ASP A 192 9.09 23.40 -1.50
N VAL A 193 8.21 22.46 -1.13
CA VAL A 193 7.51 21.62 -2.11
C VAL A 193 6.53 22.53 -2.82
N GLU A 194 6.97 23.11 -3.94
CA GLU A 194 6.13 23.90 -4.83
C GLU A 194 4.98 23.01 -5.32
N TYR A 195 3.81 23.22 -4.73
CA TYR A 195 2.59 22.49 -5.07
C TYR A 195 2.24 22.81 -6.52
N ARG A 196 2.59 21.91 -7.44
CA ARG A 196 2.08 21.98 -8.82
C ARG A 196 0.54 22.01 -8.73
N PRO A 197 -0.15 22.90 -9.46
CA PRO A 197 -1.59 22.85 -9.55
C PRO A 197 -1.99 21.46 -10.03
N LEU A 198 -2.54 20.63 -9.15
CA LEU A 198 -3.02 19.31 -9.54
C LEU A 198 -4.17 19.52 -10.52
N ASP A 199 -4.01 18.96 -11.72
CA ASP A 199 -5.07 18.90 -12.72
C ASP A 199 -6.28 18.13 -12.15
N SER A 200 -7.45 18.34 -12.73
CA SER A 200 -8.69 17.60 -12.46
C SER A 200 -8.52 16.08 -12.44
N SER A 201 -7.51 15.56 -13.15
CA SER A 201 -7.10 14.16 -13.17
C SER A 201 -6.61 13.58 -11.83
N TRP A 202 -6.45 14.41 -10.77
CA TRP A 202 -5.92 13.98 -9.46
C TRP A 202 -6.83 14.39 -8.29
N ALA A 203 -8.12 14.59 -8.57
CA ALA A 203 -9.08 15.09 -7.60
C ALA A 203 -9.06 14.31 -6.27
N ASP A 204 -8.88 12.98 -6.32
CA ASP A 204 -8.95 12.11 -5.15
C ASP A 204 -7.74 12.23 -4.21
N LEU A 205 -6.56 12.65 -4.73
CA LEU A 205 -5.36 12.89 -3.93
C LEU A 205 -5.24 14.33 -3.43
N ARG A 206 -6.06 15.26 -3.92
CA ARG A 206 -6.01 16.67 -3.49
C ARG A 206 -6.09 16.75 -1.95
N PRO A 207 -5.21 17.53 -1.29
CA PRO A 207 -5.25 17.67 0.17
C PRO A 207 -6.60 18.22 0.62
N THR A 208 -7.17 17.58 1.63
CA THR A 208 -8.40 18.03 2.29
C THR A 208 -8.12 19.16 3.28
N ALA A 209 -9.17 19.86 3.71
CA ALA A 209 -9.04 20.88 4.76
C ALA A 209 -8.50 20.30 6.08
N ILE A 210 -8.84 19.05 6.41
CA ILE A 210 -8.33 18.37 7.62
C ILE A 210 -6.82 18.12 7.48
N GLN A 211 -6.36 17.61 6.34
CA GLN A 211 -4.93 17.41 6.07
C GLN A 211 -4.12 18.70 6.14
N GLN A 212 -4.73 19.83 5.75
CA GLN A 212 -4.07 21.14 5.83
C GLN A 212 -3.98 21.71 7.24
N THR A 213 -4.83 21.25 8.16
CA THR A 213 -4.98 21.85 9.50
C THR A 213 -4.46 20.97 10.63
N VAL A 214 -4.47 19.66 10.45
CA VAL A 214 -4.03 18.69 11.44
C VAL A 214 -2.67 18.14 11.05
N THR A 215 -1.69 18.19 11.95
CA THR A 215 -0.39 17.52 11.77
C THR A 215 -0.60 16.01 11.82
N HIS A 216 -0.19 15.31 10.75
CA HIS A 216 -0.44 13.87 10.60
C HIS A 216 0.68 13.19 9.79
N HIS A 217 0.68 11.85 9.76
CA HIS A 217 1.66 11.04 9.04
C HIS A 217 1.40 11.04 7.50
N PRO A 218 2.42 11.19 6.64
CA PRO A 218 2.26 11.36 5.20
C PRO A 218 1.68 10.15 4.45
N LEU A 219 1.71 8.94 5.02
CA LEU A 219 1.08 7.77 4.38
C LEU A 219 -0.38 8.03 4.03
N PHE A 220 -1.11 8.74 4.88
CA PHE A 220 -2.53 9.01 4.67
C PHE A 220 -2.77 9.93 3.48
N ASP A 221 -1.79 10.76 3.10
CA ASP A 221 -1.88 11.61 1.92
C ASP A 221 -1.94 10.84 0.62
N LEU A 222 -1.44 9.61 0.62
CA LEU A 222 -1.29 8.74 -0.56
C LEU A 222 -2.53 7.90 -0.85
N LEU A 223 -3.55 7.96 0.01
CA LEU A 223 -4.78 7.18 -0.13
C LEU A 223 -5.81 7.99 -0.95
N PRO A 224 -6.35 7.45 -2.05
CA PRO A 224 -7.22 8.23 -2.94
C PRO A 224 -8.69 8.20 -2.49
N TRP A 225 -8.96 8.36 -1.20
CA TRP A 225 -10.33 8.49 -0.69
C TRP A 225 -10.39 9.67 0.29
N PRO A 226 -10.80 10.87 -0.16
CA PRO A 226 -10.85 12.06 0.68
C PRO A 226 -11.63 11.87 1.98
N GLU A 227 -12.79 11.19 1.94
CA GLU A 227 -13.61 10.92 3.13
C GLU A 227 -12.90 9.99 4.11
N PHE A 228 -12.26 8.93 3.60
CA PHE A 228 -11.50 8.01 4.44
C PHE A 228 -10.30 8.70 5.09
N ARG A 229 -9.56 9.52 4.34
CA ARG A 229 -8.43 10.32 4.88
C ARG A 229 -8.88 11.24 5.99
N ASN A 230 -9.98 11.96 5.79
CA ASN A 230 -10.59 12.81 6.81
C ASN A 230 -10.94 12.03 8.08
N ALA A 231 -11.59 10.88 7.93
CA ALA A 231 -11.98 10.03 9.05
C ALA A 231 -10.77 9.48 9.82
N VAL A 232 -9.76 8.98 9.09
CA VAL A 232 -8.50 8.49 9.66
C VAL A 232 -7.80 9.57 10.48
N ILE A 233 -7.56 10.74 9.89
CA ILE A 233 -6.83 11.82 10.56
C ILE A 233 -7.61 12.32 11.78
N THR A 234 -8.93 12.47 11.65
CA THR A 234 -9.78 12.88 12.78
C THR A 234 -9.72 11.86 13.93
N ALA A 235 -9.78 10.56 13.62
CA ALA A 235 -9.78 9.51 14.63
C ALA A 235 -8.43 9.35 15.32
N LEU A 236 -7.32 9.37 14.56
CA LEU A 236 -5.97 9.17 15.08
C LEU A 236 -5.45 10.34 15.91
N TYR A 237 -5.77 11.57 15.50
CA TYR A 237 -5.22 12.78 16.11
C TYR A 237 -6.23 13.51 17.01
N SER A 238 -7.32 12.83 17.38
CA SER A 238 -8.22 13.24 18.46
C SER A 238 -7.57 13.00 19.83
N ASN A 239 -8.08 13.65 20.87
CA ASN A 239 -7.61 13.46 22.25
C ASN A 239 -8.78 13.06 23.16
N PRO A 240 -8.86 11.79 23.61
CA PRO A 240 -7.93 10.68 23.32
C PRO A 240 -8.10 10.11 21.90
N PRO A 241 -7.06 9.47 21.31
CA PRO A 241 -7.18 8.80 20.01
C PRO A 241 -8.23 7.70 20.03
N HIS A 242 -9.04 7.63 18.97
CA HIS A 242 -10.07 6.60 18.82
C HIS A 242 -9.56 5.32 18.16
N VAL A 243 -8.40 5.38 17.49
CA VAL A 243 -7.80 4.29 16.72
C VAL A 243 -6.30 4.20 17.01
N ASP A 244 -5.77 2.98 17.02
CA ASP A 244 -4.33 2.70 17.06
C ASP A 244 -3.71 2.93 15.67
N ALA A 245 -2.80 3.91 15.57
CA ALA A 245 -2.13 4.29 14.33
C ALA A 245 -1.27 3.16 13.78
N ASP A 246 -0.53 2.48 14.66
CA ASP A 246 0.40 1.43 14.28
C ASP A 246 -0.37 0.24 13.69
N ASP A 247 -1.50 -0.12 14.29
CA ASP A 247 -2.36 -1.23 13.85
C ASP A 247 -3.03 -0.94 12.50
N LEU A 248 -3.47 0.29 12.26
CA LEU A 248 -4.02 0.70 10.95
C LEU A 248 -2.96 0.68 9.86
N ILE A 249 -1.79 1.26 10.11
CA ILE A 249 -0.71 1.37 9.12
C ILE A 249 -0.21 -0.03 8.75
N LEU A 250 0.01 -0.88 9.73
CA LEU A 250 0.42 -2.26 9.47
C LEU A 250 -0.64 -3.05 8.68
N ASP A 251 -1.92 -2.85 8.93
CA ASP A 251 -2.97 -3.48 8.11
C ASP A 251 -3.01 -2.96 6.68
N LEU A 252 -2.71 -1.67 6.44
CA LEU A 252 -2.55 -1.12 5.08
C LEU A 252 -1.36 -1.79 4.36
N TRP A 253 -0.22 -1.92 5.05
CA TRP A 253 0.98 -2.62 4.56
C TRP A 253 0.80 -4.14 4.40
N HIS A 254 -0.22 -4.70 5.06
CA HIS A 254 -0.62 -6.10 4.99
C HIS A 254 -1.74 -6.35 3.95
N ASP A 255 -1.73 -5.60 2.84
CA ASP A 255 -2.72 -5.70 1.75
C ASP A 255 -4.19 -5.58 2.22
N GLY A 256 -4.43 -4.83 3.31
CA GLY A 256 -5.79 -4.48 3.72
C GLY A 256 -6.56 -3.72 2.64
N ILE A 257 -5.82 -3.00 1.79
CA ILE A 257 -6.30 -2.42 0.55
C ILE A 257 -5.32 -2.74 -0.59
N ARG A 258 -5.84 -2.89 -1.81
CA ARG A 258 -5.07 -3.19 -3.02
C ARG A 258 -5.52 -2.30 -4.17
N CYS A 259 -4.62 -2.01 -5.09
CA CYS A 259 -4.93 -1.29 -6.32
C CYS A 259 -5.02 -2.28 -7.48
N TRP A 260 -6.01 -2.13 -8.34
CA TRP A 260 -6.22 -2.93 -9.53
C TRP A 260 -5.76 -2.18 -10.77
N ARG A 261 -5.16 -2.90 -11.71
CA ARG A 261 -4.73 -2.38 -13.00
C ARG A 261 -5.06 -3.34 -14.13
N PHE A 262 -5.59 -2.79 -15.22
CA PHE A 262 -5.66 -3.51 -16.49
C PHE A 262 -4.27 -3.53 -17.12
N ALA A 263 -3.80 -4.71 -17.51
CA ALA A 263 -2.58 -4.84 -18.29
C ALA A 263 -2.68 -3.95 -19.54
N ASP A 264 -1.60 -3.21 -19.83
CA ASP A 264 -1.57 -2.37 -21.01
C ASP A 264 -1.87 -3.25 -22.23
N PRO A 265 -2.82 -2.85 -23.09
CA PRO A 265 -3.07 -3.59 -24.33
C PRO A 265 -1.78 -3.58 -25.15
N ASP A 266 -1.53 -4.66 -25.88
CA ASP A 266 -0.30 -4.80 -26.67
C ASP A 266 -0.16 -3.57 -27.59
N PRO A 267 0.94 -2.79 -27.47
CA PRO A 267 1.15 -1.60 -28.30
C PRO A 267 1.18 -1.92 -29.79
N ALA A 268 1.37 -3.19 -30.18
CA ALA A 268 1.27 -3.67 -31.55
C ALA A 268 -0.14 -3.66 -32.14
N THR A 269 -1.18 -3.57 -31.30
CA THR A 269 -2.57 -3.83 -31.69
C THR A 269 -3.56 -2.75 -31.28
N THR A 270 -3.08 -1.73 -30.56
CA THR A 270 -3.92 -0.65 -30.06
C THR A 270 -3.87 0.51 -31.04
N ASP A 271 -5.02 0.90 -31.57
CA ASP A 271 -5.15 2.13 -32.35
C ASP A 271 -4.70 3.31 -31.47
N PRO A 272 -3.71 4.12 -31.91
CA PRO A 272 -3.22 5.27 -31.14
C PRO A 272 -4.35 6.22 -30.71
N SER A 273 -5.45 6.26 -31.48
CA SER A 273 -6.63 7.10 -31.22
C SER A 273 -7.65 6.46 -30.27
N ALA A 274 -7.62 5.14 -30.07
CA ALA A 274 -8.56 4.44 -29.18
C ALA A 274 -8.15 4.46 -27.70
N SER A 275 -6.89 4.80 -27.40
CA SER A 275 -6.33 4.87 -26.04
C SER A 275 -6.94 5.97 -25.15
N ALA A 276 -7.73 6.87 -25.72
CA ALA A 276 -8.34 7.99 -25.01
C ALA A 276 -9.76 7.70 -24.45
N SER A 277 -10.36 6.54 -24.73
CA SER A 277 -11.75 6.23 -24.34
C SER A 277 -11.97 4.93 -23.56
N SER A 278 -10.90 4.22 -23.18
CA SER A 278 -10.98 3.19 -22.14
C SER A 278 -10.96 3.88 -20.77
N VAL A 279 -11.99 3.67 -19.97
CA VAL A 279 -12.03 4.04 -18.55
C VAL A 279 -10.67 3.73 -17.91
N GLN A 280 -9.98 4.78 -17.45
CA GLN A 280 -8.79 4.80 -16.58
C GLN A 280 -8.15 3.43 -16.33
N ASN A 281 -7.01 3.16 -16.95
CA ASN A 281 -6.16 2.01 -16.66
C ASN A 281 -5.67 2.05 -15.19
N GLY A 282 -6.51 1.62 -14.23
CA GLY A 282 -6.14 1.34 -12.84
C GLY A 282 -5.07 2.24 -12.24
N LEU A 283 -5.30 3.55 -12.27
CA LEU A 283 -4.31 4.52 -11.81
C LEU A 283 -4.38 4.60 -10.29
N PRO A 284 -3.24 4.53 -9.57
CA PRO A 284 -3.23 4.47 -8.12
C PRO A 284 -3.71 5.75 -7.44
N TRP A 285 -3.79 6.87 -8.17
CA TRP A 285 -4.36 8.13 -7.68
C TRP A 285 -5.87 8.26 -7.86
N HIS A 286 -6.54 7.26 -8.46
CA HIS A 286 -8.00 7.22 -8.57
C HIS A 286 -8.60 6.26 -7.55
N SER A 287 -9.58 6.74 -6.78
CA SER A 287 -10.33 5.97 -5.76
C SER A 287 -10.91 4.67 -6.33
N GLN A 288 -11.37 4.72 -7.58
CA GLN A 288 -12.06 3.65 -8.29
C GLN A 288 -11.14 2.48 -8.62
N SER A 289 -9.83 2.70 -8.65
CA SER A 289 -8.85 1.64 -8.90
C SER A 289 -8.62 0.75 -7.69
N TRP A 290 -9.15 1.09 -6.51
CA TRP A 290 -8.79 0.40 -5.28
C TRP A 290 -9.92 -0.44 -4.69
N GLU A 291 -9.52 -1.53 -4.05
CA GLU A 291 -10.37 -2.44 -3.29
C GLU A 291 -9.82 -2.62 -1.87
N ALA A 292 -10.68 -2.45 -0.88
CA ALA A 292 -10.43 -2.88 0.49
C ALA A 292 -10.91 -4.32 0.73
N ALA A 293 -10.08 -5.11 1.39
CA ALA A 293 -10.39 -6.48 1.77
C ALA A 293 -11.60 -6.53 2.72
N PRO A 294 -12.43 -7.59 2.69
CA PRO A 294 -13.59 -7.70 3.57
C PRO A 294 -13.26 -7.59 5.06
N TRP A 295 -12.14 -8.18 5.50
CA TRP A 295 -11.69 -8.09 6.89
C TRP A 295 -11.27 -6.66 7.26
N PHE A 296 -10.68 -5.91 6.33
CA PHE A 296 -10.28 -4.52 6.53
C PHE A 296 -11.53 -3.64 6.66
N LEU A 297 -12.53 -3.87 5.80
CA LEU A 297 -13.81 -3.19 5.86
C LEU A 297 -14.54 -3.41 7.19
N ALA A 298 -14.49 -4.64 7.71
CA ALA A 298 -15.10 -4.99 8.98
C ALA A 298 -14.35 -4.38 10.18
N LYS A 299 -13.02 -4.51 10.23
CA LYS A 299 -12.19 -4.01 11.34
C LYS A 299 -12.23 -2.49 11.44
N TRP A 300 -12.15 -1.80 10.31
CA TRP A 300 -12.05 -0.33 10.23
C TRP A 300 -13.38 0.34 9.88
N ALA A 301 -14.51 -0.32 10.13
CA ALA A 301 -15.85 0.15 9.75
C ALA A 301 -16.16 1.60 10.18
N MET A 302 -15.66 2.01 11.36
CA MET A 302 -15.82 3.37 11.88
C MET A 302 -15.13 4.45 11.03
N LEU A 303 -14.07 4.09 10.30
CA LEU A 303 -13.32 5.01 9.43
C LEU A 303 -13.88 5.05 8.00
N ILE A 304 -14.61 4.00 7.60
CA ILE A 304 -15.05 3.81 6.22
C ILE A 304 -16.33 4.58 5.91
N GLY A 305 -17.18 4.86 6.90
CA GLY A 305 -18.45 5.56 6.69
C GLY A 305 -19.58 4.65 6.19
N GLY A 306 -19.47 3.34 6.41
CA GLY A 306 -20.52 2.35 6.14
C GLY A 306 -20.67 1.92 4.68
N PRO A 307 -21.74 1.17 4.34
CA PRO A 307 -21.91 0.55 3.01
C PRO A 307 -22.05 1.55 1.85
N GLY A 308 -22.53 2.76 2.16
CA GLY A 308 -22.73 3.82 1.19
C GLY A 308 -21.46 4.61 0.86
N SER A 309 -20.33 4.37 1.52
CA SER A 309 -19.10 5.11 1.23
C SER A 309 -18.46 4.69 -0.09
N GLU A 310 -17.61 5.56 -0.64
CA GLU A 310 -16.93 5.27 -1.90
C GLU A 310 -16.07 4.01 -1.81
N MET A 311 -15.23 3.90 -0.77
CA MET A 311 -14.41 2.71 -0.53
C MET A 311 -15.25 1.43 -0.48
N SER A 312 -16.40 1.44 0.21
CA SER A 312 -17.30 0.28 0.26
C SER A 312 -17.86 -0.09 -1.11
N ARG A 313 -18.29 0.91 -1.90
CA ARG A 313 -18.86 0.69 -3.25
C ARG A 313 -17.81 0.18 -4.24
N THR A 314 -16.64 0.81 -4.32
CA THR A 314 -15.57 0.40 -5.24
C THR A 314 -15.08 -1.00 -4.89
N SER A 315 -14.94 -1.30 -3.60
CA SER A 315 -14.53 -2.63 -3.14
C SER A 315 -15.57 -3.71 -3.47
N ALA A 316 -16.86 -3.40 -3.34
CA ALA A 316 -17.91 -4.33 -3.74
C ALA A 316 -17.90 -4.59 -5.25
N TRP A 317 -17.68 -3.55 -6.05
CA TRP A 317 -17.57 -3.67 -7.51
C TRP A 317 -16.41 -4.56 -7.95
N TRP A 318 -15.21 -4.33 -7.40
CA TRP A 318 -14.03 -5.16 -7.71
C TRP A 318 -14.20 -6.62 -7.30
N ARG A 319 -14.82 -6.89 -6.14
CA ARG A 319 -15.16 -8.26 -5.74
C ARG A 319 -16.13 -8.92 -6.71
N CYS A 320 -17.19 -8.22 -7.14
CA CYS A 320 -18.10 -8.76 -8.15
C CYS A 320 -17.39 -9.07 -9.47
N MET A 321 -16.48 -8.19 -9.90
CA MET A 321 -15.72 -8.38 -11.14
C MET A 321 -14.73 -9.55 -11.07
N THR A 322 -14.05 -9.72 -9.95
CA THR A 322 -12.99 -10.74 -9.77
C THR A 322 -13.53 -12.10 -9.36
N GLN A 323 -14.72 -12.17 -8.74
CA GLN A 323 -15.40 -13.45 -8.45
C GLN A 323 -15.96 -14.13 -9.72
N GLY A 324 -16.09 -13.40 -10.83
CA GLY A 324 -16.54 -13.92 -12.12
C GLY A 324 -15.43 -14.34 -13.09
N MET A 325 -14.16 -14.24 -12.68
CA MET A 325 -12.97 -14.65 -13.46
C MET A 325 -12.43 -15.99 -12.99
#